data_AF-A0A177DWJ2-F1
#
_entry.id   AF-A0A177DWJ2-F1
#
_cell.length_a   1.000
_cell.length_b   1.000
_cell.length_c   1.000
_cell.angle_alpha   90.00
_cell.angle_beta   90.00
_cell.angle_gamma   90.00
#
_symmetry.space_group_name_H-M   'P 1'
#
loop_
_entity.id
_entity.type
_entity.pdbx_description
1 polymer ?
#
loop_
_entity_poly.entity_id
_entity_poly.type
_entity_poly.pdbx_seq_one_letter_code
_entity_poly.pdbx_strand_id
1 'polypeptide(L)'
;MDDWQDAAFSSRHMHNRNGRGSKSKHTAAFDVRKTFASYSVKCPAWQKALSANGDAPPEQDASLELYRLTEGGEGVVGRLSLPGVLQASVILAGSRDSLRRTVAEVEPDESNEEEDDGHDDEEEEESDNTEPESPERTRFETFEKNSFRSPKFWFRWSGESMDAAQSVPRKTGSHETELGYIVFAGNDCRKFKGTFNCTNLKWKNVAIAGHKLVARSTSDAQVTWGKAGVPI
;
A
#
# COMPACT_ATOMS: atom_id res chain seq x y z
N MET A 1 -57.42 -25.72 -12.94
CA MET A 1 -56.73 -25.86 -11.65
C MET A 1 -55.90 -27.12 -11.69
N ASP A 2 -54.57 -27.08 -11.78
CA ASP A 2 -53.64 -26.07 -12.29
C ASP A 2 -52.30 -26.82 -12.41
N ASP A 3 -51.92 -27.10 -13.65
CA ASP A 3 -50.73 -27.84 -14.09
C ASP A 3 -49.44 -27.02 -13.89
N TRP A 4 -49.17 -26.59 -12.65
CA TRP A 4 -47.95 -25.86 -12.30
C TRP A 4 -47.05 -26.60 -11.29
N GLN A 5 -47.51 -27.67 -10.64
CA GLN A 5 -46.68 -28.46 -9.70
C GLN A 5 -45.84 -29.55 -10.38
N ASP A 6 -46.32 -30.18 -11.46
CA ASP A 6 -45.58 -31.26 -12.13
C ASP A 6 -44.44 -30.78 -13.06
N ALA A 7 -44.40 -29.49 -13.40
CA ALA A 7 -43.29 -28.90 -14.14
C ALA A 7 -42.07 -28.57 -13.25
N ALA A 8 -42.22 -28.53 -11.91
CA ALA A 8 -41.18 -28.05 -11.00
C ALA A 8 -40.14 -29.12 -10.59
N PHE A 9 -40.41 -30.41 -10.82
CA PHE A 9 -39.54 -31.50 -10.35
C PHE A 9 -38.93 -32.38 -11.47
N SER A 10 -39.19 -32.09 -12.75
CA SER A 10 -38.80 -32.98 -13.86
C SER A 10 -37.46 -32.67 -14.54
N SER A 11 -36.77 -31.56 -14.25
CA SER A 11 -35.46 -31.29 -14.87
C SER A 11 -34.27 -31.87 -14.09
N ARG A 12 -34.32 -33.16 -13.73
CA ARG A 12 -33.11 -33.91 -13.35
C ARG A 12 -32.39 -34.38 -14.61
N HIS A 13 -31.63 -33.48 -15.24
CA HIS A 13 -30.65 -33.88 -16.24
C HIS A 13 -29.39 -34.39 -15.52
N MET A 14 -29.37 -35.69 -15.21
CA MET A 14 -28.17 -36.37 -14.73
C MET A 14 -27.15 -36.45 -15.87
N HIS A 15 -26.22 -35.50 -15.93
CA HIS A 15 -24.98 -35.69 -16.67
C HIS A 15 -24.01 -36.53 -15.85
N ASN A 16 -23.96 -37.81 -16.16
CA ASN A 16 -22.82 -38.66 -15.85
C ASN A 16 -21.60 -38.15 -16.65
N ARG A 17 -20.69 -37.42 -15.99
CA ARG A 17 -19.34 -37.16 -16.51
C ARG A 17 -18.33 -37.52 -15.43
N ASN A 18 -17.76 -38.72 -15.58
CA ASN A 18 -16.42 -39.03 -15.10
C ASN A 18 -15.45 -38.00 -15.70
N GLY A 19 -15.17 -36.96 -14.95
CA GLY A 19 -14.17 -35.93 -15.26
C GLY A 19 -13.42 -35.63 -13.98
N ARG A 20 -12.20 -36.16 -13.91
CA ARG A 20 -11.16 -35.91 -12.90
C ARG A 20 -11.31 -34.52 -12.25
N GLY A 21 -11.30 -34.51 -10.91
CA GLY A 21 -11.43 -33.32 -10.08
C GLY A 21 -10.63 -32.14 -10.62
N SER A 22 -11.36 -31.18 -11.20
CA SER A 22 -10.87 -29.82 -11.29
C SER A 22 -10.93 -29.29 -9.87
N LYS A 23 -9.80 -29.38 -9.16
CA LYS A 23 -9.55 -28.55 -7.98
C LYS A 23 -9.97 -27.15 -8.38
N SER A 24 -11.09 -26.68 -7.81
CA SER A 24 -11.34 -25.25 -7.70
C SER A 24 -10.03 -24.68 -7.20
N LYS A 25 -9.40 -23.90 -8.07
CA LYS A 25 -8.17 -23.19 -7.75
C LYS A 25 -8.64 -22.16 -6.74
N HIS A 26 -8.70 -22.56 -5.45
CA HIS A 26 -8.87 -21.64 -4.34
C HIS A 26 -7.96 -20.47 -4.68
N THR A 27 -8.55 -19.31 -4.87
CA THR A 27 -7.80 -18.06 -5.01
C THR A 27 -6.95 -18.00 -3.77
N ALA A 28 -5.66 -18.38 -3.93
CA ALA A 28 -4.75 -18.47 -2.81
C ALA A 28 -4.81 -17.14 -2.06
N ALA A 29 -4.85 -17.22 -0.74
CA ALA A 29 -4.79 -16.06 0.14
C ALA A 29 -3.73 -15.09 -0.35
N PHE A 30 -4.02 -13.80 -0.22
CA PHE A 30 -3.10 -12.77 -0.67
C PHE A 30 -1.78 -12.89 0.11
N ASP A 31 -0.66 -12.97 -0.61
CA ASP A 31 0.68 -13.04 -0.01
C ASP A 31 1.32 -11.65 -0.13
N VAL A 32 1.42 -10.95 1.01
CA VAL A 32 1.98 -9.59 1.09
C VAL A 32 3.40 -9.50 0.54
N ARG A 33 4.18 -10.59 0.56
CA ARG A 33 5.54 -10.59 0.01
C ARG A 33 5.56 -10.40 -1.51
N LYS A 34 4.44 -10.63 -2.18
CA LYS A 34 4.28 -10.30 -3.61
C LYS A 34 4.31 -8.80 -3.86
N THR A 35 4.17 -7.96 -2.84
CA THR A 35 4.37 -6.51 -2.97
C THR A 35 5.84 -6.13 -3.14
N PHE A 36 6.79 -6.94 -2.68
CA PHE A 36 8.22 -6.60 -2.72
C PHE A 36 8.75 -6.54 -4.15
N ALA A 37 9.13 -5.34 -4.56
CA ALA A 37 9.54 -5.04 -5.93
C ALA A 37 10.02 -3.59 -6.06
N SER A 38 10.65 -3.29 -7.19
CA SER A 38 10.74 -1.93 -7.72
C SER A 38 9.59 -1.69 -8.70
N TYR A 39 8.93 -0.55 -8.57
CA TYR A 39 7.83 -0.10 -9.40
C TYR A 39 8.21 1.22 -10.09
N SER A 40 7.86 1.36 -11.37
CA SER A 40 7.83 2.69 -11.98
C SER A 40 6.57 3.41 -11.51
N VAL A 41 6.68 4.73 -11.30
CA VAL A 41 5.59 5.57 -10.80
C VAL A 41 5.27 6.67 -11.81
N LYS A 42 3.99 6.81 -12.11
CA LYS A 42 3.42 7.94 -12.84
C LYS A 42 2.74 8.85 -11.85
N CYS A 43 3.23 10.07 -11.75
CA CYS A 43 2.66 11.13 -10.92
C CYS A 43 2.54 12.42 -11.77
N PRO A 44 1.34 12.77 -12.27
CA PRO A 44 1.17 13.96 -13.09
C PRO A 44 1.52 15.27 -12.35
N ALA A 45 1.34 15.32 -11.03
CA ALA A 45 1.70 16.49 -10.23
C ALA A 45 3.23 16.68 -10.15
N TRP A 46 3.99 15.58 -10.06
CA TRP A 46 5.46 15.61 -10.13
C TRP A 46 5.96 16.14 -11.47
N GLN A 47 5.40 15.66 -12.59
CA GLN A 47 5.78 16.15 -13.93
C GLN A 47 5.52 17.66 -14.08
N LYS A 48 4.40 18.14 -13.51
CA LYS A 48 4.08 19.58 -13.49
C LYS A 48 5.05 20.37 -12.62
N ALA A 49 5.41 19.85 -11.44
CA ALA A 49 6.36 20.50 -10.55
C ALA A 49 7.76 20.63 -11.17
N LEU A 50 8.26 19.58 -11.83
CA LEU A 50 9.50 19.64 -12.60
C LEU A 50 9.46 20.72 -13.69
N SER A 51 8.37 20.76 -14.45
CA SER A 51 8.20 21.74 -15.54
C SER A 51 8.11 23.18 -15.01
N ALA A 52 7.47 23.38 -13.86
CA ALA A 52 7.29 24.69 -13.25
C ALA A 52 8.60 25.29 -12.73
N ASN A 53 9.52 24.44 -12.28
CA ASN A 53 10.83 24.87 -11.81
C ASN A 53 11.82 25.15 -12.96
N GLY A 54 11.44 24.85 -14.22
CA GLY A 54 12.32 25.03 -15.39
C GLY A 54 13.48 24.04 -15.43
N ASP A 55 13.39 22.95 -14.66
CA ASP A 55 14.44 21.97 -14.54
C ASP A 55 14.47 21.04 -15.75
N ALA A 56 15.68 20.63 -16.14
CA ALA A 56 15.85 19.55 -17.10
C ALA A 56 15.16 18.28 -16.56
N PRO A 57 14.56 17.45 -17.44
CA PRO A 57 13.98 16.19 -17.01
C PRO A 57 15.05 15.38 -16.26
N PRO A 58 14.73 14.87 -15.05
CA PRO A 58 15.69 14.10 -14.28
C PRO A 58 16.12 12.86 -15.08
N GLU A 59 17.39 12.48 -14.95
CA GLU A 59 17.93 11.27 -15.58
C GLU A 59 17.25 9.99 -15.04
N GLN A 60 16.66 10.08 -13.85
CA GLN A 60 15.98 8.99 -13.17
C GLN A 60 14.45 9.13 -13.26
N ASP A 61 13.78 8.01 -13.51
CA ASP A 61 12.32 7.91 -13.45
C ASP A 61 11.81 7.87 -12.00
N ALA A 62 10.60 8.39 -11.77
CA ALA A 62 9.90 8.22 -10.51
C ALA A 62 9.67 6.73 -10.20
N SER A 63 9.92 6.35 -8.94
CA SER A 63 9.88 4.95 -8.52
C SER A 63 9.37 4.77 -7.10
N LEU A 64 8.79 3.59 -6.86
CA LEU A 64 8.43 3.10 -5.53
C LEU A 64 9.13 1.76 -5.35
N GLU A 65 9.86 1.59 -4.26
CA GLU A 65 10.51 0.34 -3.92
C GLU A 65 9.95 -0.18 -2.60
N LEU A 66 9.55 -1.45 -2.58
CA LEU A 66 9.04 -2.13 -1.38
C LEU A 66 9.99 -3.28 -1.06
N TYR A 67 10.53 -3.31 0.16
CA TYR A 67 11.70 -4.12 0.49
C TYR A 67 11.38 -5.31 1.38
N ARG A 68 10.63 -5.09 2.45
CA ARG A 68 10.40 -6.08 3.51
C ARG A 68 9.22 -5.70 4.40
N LEU A 69 8.87 -6.59 5.33
CA LEU A 69 7.97 -6.25 6.42
C LEU A 69 8.70 -5.46 7.51
N THR A 70 7.93 -4.72 8.30
CA THR A 70 8.37 -4.20 9.61
C THR A 70 8.64 -5.36 10.58
N GLU A 71 9.31 -5.08 11.70
CA GLU A 71 9.63 -6.10 12.70
C GLU A 71 8.37 -6.77 13.27
N GLY A 72 7.32 -5.98 13.55
CA GLY A 72 6.00 -6.47 13.96
C GLY A 72 5.24 -7.21 12.86
N GLY A 73 5.68 -7.11 11.59
CA GLY A 73 5.09 -7.79 10.45
C GLY A 73 3.73 -7.26 9.99
N GLU A 74 3.23 -6.18 10.60
CA GLU A 74 1.97 -5.54 10.26
C GLU A 74 2.10 -4.48 9.15
N GLY A 75 3.34 -4.09 8.79
CA GLY A 75 3.62 -3.10 7.76
C GLY A 75 4.65 -3.55 6.73
N VAL A 76 4.70 -2.87 5.58
CA VAL A 76 5.69 -3.02 4.52
C VAL A 76 6.54 -1.76 4.45
N VAL A 77 7.85 -1.91 4.57
CA VAL A 77 8.83 -0.82 4.47
C VAL A 77 9.26 -0.63 3.01
N GLY A 78 9.35 0.62 2.61
CA GLY A 78 9.77 1.00 1.27
C GLY A 78 10.29 2.41 1.15
N ARG A 79 10.49 2.84 -0.09
CA ARG A 79 10.93 4.18 -0.46
C ARG A 79 10.21 4.68 -1.70
N LEU A 80 9.70 5.90 -1.66
CA LEU A 80 9.15 6.63 -2.78
C LEU A 80 10.17 7.67 -3.25
N SER A 81 10.52 7.64 -4.52
CA SER A 81 11.40 8.61 -5.17
C SER A 81 10.65 9.30 -6.30
N LEU A 82 10.49 10.61 -6.19
CA LEU A 82 10.07 11.52 -7.23
C LEU A 82 11.25 12.47 -7.51
N PRO A 83 12.20 12.06 -8.38
CA PRO A 83 13.46 12.75 -8.55
C PRO A 83 13.31 14.26 -8.76
N GLY A 84 14.14 15.02 -8.04
CA GLY A 84 14.14 16.48 -8.04
C GLY A 84 12.97 17.15 -7.28
N VAL A 85 12.07 16.37 -6.68
CA VAL A 85 10.90 16.90 -5.98
C VAL A 85 10.70 16.29 -4.59
N LEU A 86 10.73 14.97 -4.46
CA LEU A 86 10.48 14.29 -3.19
C LEU A 86 11.29 13.00 -3.08
N GLN A 87 11.95 12.81 -1.94
CA GLN A 87 12.46 11.51 -1.54
C GLN A 87 11.93 11.17 -0.16
N ALA A 88 11.25 10.04 -0.05
CA ALA A 88 10.56 9.65 1.17
C ALA A 88 10.70 8.16 1.46
N SER A 89 10.80 7.84 2.75
CA SER A 89 10.56 6.49 3.24
C SER A 89 9.06 6.28 3.37
N VAL A 90 8.60 5.05 3.13
CA VAL A 90 7.17 4.70 3.20
C VAL A 90 6.95 3.48 4.08
N ILE A 91 5.87 3.52 4.86
CA ILE A 91 5.34 2.37 5.59
C ILE A 91 3.92 2.15 5.10
N LEU A 92 3.64 0.97 4.55
CA LEU A 92 2.31 0.56 4.09
C LEU A 92 1.70 -0.43 5.08
N ALA A 93 0.40 -0.39 5.32
CA ALA A 93 -0.31 -1.40 6.11
C ALA A 93 -1.69 -1.70 5.51
N GLY A 94 -2.26 -2.85 5.89
CA GLY A 94 -3.56 -3.31 5.37
C GLY A 94 -4.75 -2.45 5.85
N SER A 95 -4.65 -1.85 7.02
CA SER A 95 -5.68 -0.99 7.61
C SER A 95 -5.10 0.31 8.14
N ARG A 96 -5.96 1.27 8.47
CA ARG A 96 -5.52 2.51 9.12
C ARG A 96 -4.98 2.23 10.52
N ASP A 97 -5.57 1.31 11.26
CA ASP A 97 -5.14 1.02 12.63
C ASP A 97 -3.81 0.28 12.66
N SER A 98 -3.60 -0.70 11.78
CA SER A 98 -2.29 -1.34 11.62
C SER A 98 -1.22 -0.32 11.20
N LEU A 99 -1.55 0.64 10.32
CA LEU A 99 -0.64 1.72 9.95
C LEU A 99 -0.29 2.61 11.17
N ARG A 100 -1.30 3.04 11.93
CA ARG A 100 -1.12 3.88 13.13
C ARG A 100 -0.22 3.19 14.16
N ARG A 101 -0.49 1.92 14.47
CA ARG A 101 0.33 1.11 15.39
C ARG A 101 1.77 0.97 14.88
N THR A 102 1.93 0.59 13.63
CA THR A 102 3.26 0.39 13.03
C THR A 102 4.09 1.67 13.02
N VAL A 103 3.48 2.83 12.76
CA VAL A 103 4.20 4.11 12.80
C VAL A 103 4.53 4.53 14.23
N ALA A 104 3.64 4.30 15.20
CA ALA A 104 3.89 4.62 16.61
C ALA A 104 5.06 3.81 17.20
N GLU A 105 5.33 2.60 16.70
CA GLU A 105 6.51 1.82 17.08
C GLU A 105 7.84 2.49 16.65
N VAL A 106 7.82 3.23 15.55
CA VAL A 106 9.00 3.88 14.96
C VAL A 106 9.18 5.32 15.45
N GLU A 107 8.08 6.01 15.75
CA GLU A 107 8.06 7.37 16.32
C GLU A 107 7.46 7.34 17.72
N PRO A 108 8.20 6.84 18.74
CA PRO A 108 7.64 6.67 20.08
C PRO A 108 7.38 7.96 20.86
N ASP A 109 7.70 9.16 20.35
CA ASP A 109 7.58 10.42 21.11
C ASP A 109 7.07 11.64 20.32
N GLU A 110 6.06 12.28 20.92
CA GLU A 110 5.55 13.66 20.75
C GLU A 110 4.87 14.06 19.43
N SER A 111 3.64 13.56 19.20
CA SER A 111 2.49 14.31 18.62
C SER A 111 1.45 13.33 18.04
N ASN A 112 0.81 12.55 18.92
CA ASN A 112 -0.47 11.96 18.55
C ASN A 112 -1.55 13.03 18.73
N GLU A 113 -1.45 14.13 17.98
CA GLU A 113 -2.61 15.00 17.78
C GLU A 113 -3.57 14.22 16.90
N GLU A 114 -4.73 13.92 17.47
CA GLU A 114 -5.84 13.24 16.86
C GLU A 114 -6.26 13.98 15.59
N GLU A 115 -5.70 13.61 14.43
CA GLU A 115 -6.35 13.87 13.15
C GLU A 115 -7.51 12.87 13.02
N ASP A 116 -8.58 13.20 13.74
CA ASP A 116 -9.95 12.78 13.48
C ASP A 116 -10.38 13.38 12.12
N ASP A 117 -9.93 12.76 11.03
CA ASP A 117 -10.60 12.88 9.73
C ASP A 117 -11.90 12.10 9.85
N GLY A 118 -12.92 12.79 10.40
CA GLY A 118 -14.30 12.35 10.53
C GLY A 118 -14.95 12.11 9.16
N HIS A 119 -14.48 11.07 8.47
CA HIS A 119 -15.23 10.42 7.42
C HIS A 119 -15.76 9.09 7.96
N ASP A 120 -16.96 9.21 8.49
CA ASP A 120 -17.90 8.18 8.89
C ASP A 120 -18.14 7.20 7.71
N ASP A 121 -17.33 6.14 7.65
CA ASP A 121 -17.72 4.88 7.04
C ASP A 121 -17.97 3.93 8.22
N GLU A 122 -19.24 3.81 8.62
CA GLU A 122 -19.75 2.80 9.54
C GLU A 122 -19.45 1.40 8.97
N GLU A 123 -18.27 0.86 9.25
CA GLU A 123 -18.07 -0.59 9.26
C GLU A 123 -17.97 -1.02 10.73
N GLU A 124 -19.05 -1.62 11.22
CA GLU A 124 -19.15 -2.23 12.54
C GLU A 124 -17.97 -3.20 12.76
N GLU A 125 -16.99 -2.77 13.56
CA GLU A 125 -15.90 -3.64 14.00
C GLU A 125 -16.43 -4.59 15.09
N GLU A 126 -16.84 -5.80 14.71
CA GLU A 126 -16.85 -6.93 15.64
C GLU A 126 -15.39 -7.23 16.04
N SER A 127 -14.99 -6.68 17.18
CA SER A 127 -13.77 -7.04 17.91
C SER A 127 -13.90 -8.50 18.39
N ASP A 128 -13.48 -9.45 17.56
CA ASP A 128 -13.32 -10.83 17.99
C ASP A 128 -12.06 -10.93 18.87
N ASN A 129 -12.32 -11.00 20.17
CA ASN A 129 -11.33 -11.04 21.24
C ASN A 129 -10.75 -12.46 21.36
N THR A 130 -10.12 -12.95 20.29
CA THR A 130 -9.50 -14.28 20.25
C THR A 130 -8.00 -14.15 20.62
N GLU A 131 -7.58 -14.90 21.63
CA GLU A 131 -6.20 -14.97 22.13
C GLU A 131 -5.17 -15.10 21.00
N PRO A 132 -3.96 -14.53 21.13
CA PRO A 132 -2.98 -14.54 20.05
C PRO A 132 -2.47 -15.97 19.81
N GLU A 133 -3.04 -16.66 18.83
CA GLU A 133 -2.31 -17.69 18.11
C GLU A 133 -1.06 -17.06 17.49
N SER A 134 0.01 -17.86 17.37
CA SER A 134 1.39 -17.42 17.15
C SER A 134 1.55 -16.16 16.28
N PRO A 135 2.54 -15.28 16.59
CA PRO A 135 2.76 -14.02 15.87
C PRO A 135 2.96 -14.23 14.35
N GLU A 136 3.22 -15.45 13.91
CA GLU A 136 3.31 -15.77 12.50
C GLU A 136 1.96 -15.80 11.76
N ARG A 137 0.88 -16.24 12.40
CA ARG A 137 -0.45 -16.37 11.79
C ARG A 137 -1.16 -15.02 11.71
N THR A 138 -1.13 -14.24 12.79
CA THR A 138 -1.70 -12.89 12.86
C THR A 138 -1.12 -11.94 11.81
N ARG A 139 0.18 -12.04 11.50
CA ARG A 139 0.86 -11.24 10.46
C ARG A 139 0.23 -11.36 9.07
N PHE A 140 -0.23 -12.54 8.67
CA PHE A 140 -0.81 -12.76 7.35
C PHE A 140 -2.30 -12.42 7.32
N GLU A 141 -3.03 -12.73 8.40
CA GLU A 141 -4.46 -12.48 8.53
C GLU A 141 -4.81 -10.99 8.38
N THR A 142 -3.97 -10.08 8.87
CA THR A 142 -4.13 -8.62 8.70
C THR A 142 -4.24 -8.20 7.24
N PHE A 143 -3.60 -8.94 6.31
CA PHE A 143 -3.66 -8.67 4.88
C PHE A 143 -4.68 -9.56 4.13
N GLU A 144 -5.15 -10.65 4.75
CA GLU A 144 -6.12 -11.56 4.14
C GLU A 144 -7.52 -10.92 4.02
N LYS A 145 -7.91 -10.08 4.99
CA LYS A 145 -9.17 -9.32 4.92
C LYS A 145 -9.23 -8.37 3.71
N ASN A 146 -8.08 -7.92 3.20
CA ASN A 146 -7.97 -7.10 1.98
C ASN A 146 -7.93 -7.90 0.66
N SER A 147 -8.09 -9.23 0.71
CA SER A 147 -7.84 -10.11 -0.45
C SER A 147 -8.96 -10.21 -1.48
N PHE A 148 -10.05 -9.44 -1.34
CA PHE A 148 -11.14 -9.39 -2.32
C PHE A 148 -10.72 -8.62 -3.59
N ARG A 149 -9.93 -9.32 -4.43
CA ARG A 149 -9.51 -9.01 -5.81
C ARG A 149 -8.60 -7.79 -6.00
N SER A 150 -8.53 -6.83 -5.09
CA SER A 150 -7.69 -5.63 -5.23
C SER A 150 -7.14 -5.18 -3.87
N PRO A 151 -5.99 -5.72 -3.43
CA PRO A 151 -5.40 -5.40 -2.13
C PRO A 151 -5.17 -3.90 -1.98
N LYS A 152 -5.84 -3.29 -0.99
CA LYS A 152 -5.66 -1.89 -0.60
C LYS A 152 -4.69 -1.81 0.56
N PHE A 153 -3.80 -0.82 0.49
CA PHE A 153 -2.86 -0.50 1.55
C PHE A 153 -2.96 1.00 1.82
N TRP A 154 -3.13 1.33 3.09
CA TRP A 154 -2.87 2.67 3.58
C TRP A 154 -1.37 2.84 3.76
N PHE A 155 -0.86 4.03 3.57
CA PHE A 155 0.54 4.29 3.84
C PHE A 155 0.76 5.66 4.44
N ARG A 156 1.80 5.75 5.25
CA ARG A 156 2.39 7.01 5.67
C ARG A 156 3.74 7.12 4.99
N TRP A 157 4.12 8.32 4.60
CA TRP A 157 5.45 8.60 4.09
C TRP A 157 6.10 9.68 4.93
N SER A 158 7.42 9.62 5.05
CA SER A 158 8.25 10.58 5.78
C SER A 158 9.44 10.93 4.91
N GLY A 159 9.64 12.21 4.62
CA GLY A 159 10.72 12.62 3.74
C GLY A 159 10.84 14.12 3.55
N GLU A 160 11.71 14.50 2.62
CA GLU A 160 12.06 15.89 2.36
C GLU A 160 11.80 16.25 0.90
N SER A 161 11.32 17.48 0.68
CA SER A 161 11.23 18.05 -0.66
C SER A 161 12.63 18.38 -1.17
N MET A 162 12.96 17.89 -2.37
CA MET A 162 14.26 18.10 -3.00
C MET A 162 14.27 19.36 -3.86
N ASP A 163 15.45 19.97 -4.02
CA ASP A 163 15.70 20.91 -5.11
C ASP A 163 16.33 20.14 -6.27
N ALA A 164 15.74 20.23 -7.45
CA ALA A 164 16.17 19.47 -8.63
C ALA A 164 17.60 19.82 -9.08
N ALA A 165 18.07 21.04 -8.80
CA ALA A 165 19.37 21.53 -9.25
C ALA A 165 20.57 20.90 -8.52
N GLN A 166 20.37 20.17 -7.41
CA GLN A 166 21.50 19.83 -6.55
C GLN A 166 21.54 18.41 -6.01
N SER A 167 20.48 17.58 -6.09
CA SER A 167 20.42 16.30 -5.35
C SER A 167 20.79 16.44 -3.85
N VAL A 168 20.73 17.67 -3.36
CA VAL A 168 20.95 18.06 -1.97
C VAL A 168 19.57 18.48 -1.45
N PRO A 169 19.20 18.09 -0.22
CA PRO A 169 18.02 18.62 0.43
C PRO A 169 17.97 20.14 0.32
N ARG A 170 16.80 20.71 0.06
CA ARG A 170 16.63 22.17 0.15
C ARG A 170 17.12 22.60 1.53
N LYS A 171 17.98 23.62 1.61
CA LYS A 171 18.45 24.20 2.89
C LYS A 171 17.31 24.63 3.84
N THR A 172 16.08 24.67 3.35
CA THR A 172 14.83 25.01 4.04
C THR A 172 13.75 23.94 3.88
N GLY A 173 14.08 22.73 3.43
CA GLY A 173 13.11 21.64 3.28
C GLY A 173 12.63 21.20 4.64
N SER A 174 11.40 21.58 5.02
CA SER A 174 10.71 21.00 6.16
C SER A 174 10.54 19.51 5.88
N HIS A 175 11.20 18.66 6.68
CA HIS A 175 10.84 17.26 6.79
C HIS A 175 9.34 17.16 7.04
N GLU A 176 8.68 16.33 6.26
CA GLU A 176 7.23 16.22 6.25
C GLU A 176 6.82 14.76 6.32
N THR A 177 5.70 14.53 7.00
CA THR A 177 5.10 13.23 7.14
C THR A 177 3.62 13.33 6.82
N GLU A 178 3.14 12.56 5.85
CA GLU A 178 1.78 12.66 5.31
C GLU A 178 1.24 11.28 4.90
N LEU A 179 -0.06 11.22 4.60
CA LEU A 179 -0.77 9.97 4.31
C LEU A 179 -1.07 9.77 2.83
N GLY A 180 -1.34 8.51 2.49
CA GLY A 180 -1.82 8.08 1.19
C GLY A 180 -2.40 6.67 1.24
N TYR A 181 -2.82 6.19 0.07
CA TYR A 181 -3.17 4.79 -0.11
C TYR A 181 -2.77 4.32 -1.50
N ILE A 182 -2.55 3.02 -1.64
CA ILE A 182 -2.44 2.33 -2.92
C ILE A 182 -3.39 1.14 -2.96
N VAL A 183 -3.87 0.82 -4.16
CA VAL A 183 -4.70 -0.33 -4.46
C VAL A 183 -4.06 -1.08 -5.60
N PHE A 184 -3.66 -2.32 -5.35
CA PHE A 184 -3.15 -3.21 -6.39
C PHE A 184 -4.30 -3.74 -7.23
N ALA A 185 -4.09 -3.82 -8.55
CA ALA A 185 -5.09 -4.35 -9.49
C ALA A 185 -5.30 -5.88 -9.40
N GLY A 186 -4.69 -6.54 -8.43
CA GLY A 186 -4.73 -7.98 -8.23
C GLY A 186 -3.68 -8.47 -7.24
N ASN A 187 -3.81 -9.73 -6.81
CA ASN A 187 -2.95 -10.34 -5.80
C ASN A 187 -1.48 -10.56 -6.26
N ASP A 188 -1.18 -10.37 -7.55
CA ASP A 188 0.19 -10.43 -8.08
C ASP A 188 0.93 -9.09 -7.98
N CYS A 189 0.23 -8.03 -7.56
CA CYS A 189 0.73 -6.69 -7.37
C CYS A 189 1.45 -6.15 -8.63
N ARG A 190 1.01 -6.51 -9.85
CA ARG A 190 1.69 -6.04 -11.08
C ARG A 190 1.49 -4.56 -11.35
N LYS A 191 0.37 -4.01 -10.92
CA LYS A 191 -0.01 -2.60 -11.13
C LYS A 191 -0.71 -2.10 -9.89
N PHE A 192 -0.55 -0.82 -9.60
CA PHE A 192 -1.32 -0.14 -8.57
C PHE A 192 -1.82 1.23 -9.02
N LYS A 193 -2.85 1.71 -8.35
CA LYS A 193 -3.30 3.10 -8.36
C LYS A 193 -3.44 3.58 -6.93
N GLY A 194 -3.28 4.87 -6.69
CA GLY A 194 -3.37 5.41 -5.34
C GLY A 194 -3.40 6.92 -5.34
N THR A 195 -3.43 7.48 -4.14
CA THR A 195 -3.24 8.91 -3.93
C THR A 195 -2.35 9.16 -2.73
N PHE A 196 -1.74 10.33 -2.67
CA PHE A 196 -1.05 10.80 -1.48
C PHE A 196 -1.08 12.32 -1.38
N ASN A 197 -0.83 12.81 -0.17
CA ASN A 197 -0.76 14.22 0.15
C ASN A 197 0.69 14.67 0.32
N CYS A 198 0.95 15.96 0.09
CA CYS A 198 2.20 16.65 0.41
C CYS A 198 1.89 18.14 0.56
N THR A 199 1.74 18.59 1.79
CA THR A 199 1.49 19.97 2.21
C THR A 199 2.58 20.92 1.73
N ASN A 200 3.87 20.55 1.79
CA ASN A 200 4.96 21.40 1.28
C ASN A 200 4.82 21.72 -0.22
N LEU A 201 4.31 20.76 -1.00
CA LEU A 201 4.07 20.90 -2.44
C LEU A 201 2.64 21.36 -2.76
N LYS A 202 1.81 21.61 -1.74
CA LYS A 202 0.37 21.93 -1.85
C LYS A 202 -0.40 20.85 -2.64
N TRP A 203 -0.01 19.61 -2.46
CA TRP A 203 -0.60 18.43 -3.08
C TRP A 203 -1.62 17.80 -2.14
N LYS A 204 -2.89 17.79 -2.58
CA LYS A 204 -3.98 17.09 -1.90
C LYS A 204 -4.56 16.04 -2.82
N ASN A 205 -4.64 14.80 -2.35
CA ASN A 205 -5.14 13.63 -3.08
C ASN A 205 -4.51 13.48 -4.48
N VAL A 206 -3.19 13.67 -4.59
CA VAL A 206 -2.49 13.56 -5.87
C VAL A 206 -2.46 12.12 -6.32
N ALA A 207 -2.98 11.87 -7.53
CA ALA A 207 -3.02 10.55 -8.11
C ALA A 207 -1.63 10.03 -8.46
N ILE A 208 -1.37 8.80 -8.05
CA ILE A 208 -0.21 8.01 -8.47
C ILE A 208 -0.67 6.69 -9.07
N ALA A 209 0.07 6.20 -10.05
CA ALA A 209 -0.12 4.86 -10.60
C ALA A 209 1.25 4.24 -10.85
N GLY A 210 1.36 2.92 -10.68
CA GLY A 210 2.64 2.27 -10.88
C GLY A 210 2.55 0.90 -11.52
N HIS A 211 3.67 0.48 -12.08
CA HIS A 211 3.86 -0.80 -12.73
C HIS A 211 5.08 -1.48 -12.15
N LYS A 212 4.93 -2.75 -11.78
CA LYS A 212 6.02 -3.58 -11.28
C LYS A 212 7.07 -3.75 -12.38
N LEU A 213 8.30 -3.35 -12.10
CA LEU A 213 9.45 -3.52 -12.99
C LEU A 213 10.13 -4.86 -12.71
N VAL A 214 10.54 -5.05 -11.45
CA VAL A 214 11.30 -6.23 -11.02
C VAL A 214 10.78 -6.68 -9.67
N ALA A 215 10.35 -7.94 -9.59
CA ALA A 215 10.03 -8.58 -8.31
C ALA A 215 11.32 -8.80 -7.51
N ARG A 216 11.27 -8.58 -6.20
CA ARG A 216 12.42 -8.75 -5.31
C ARG A 216 12.08 -9.72 -4.19
N SER A 217 13.09 -10.41 -3.69
CA SER A 217 13.01 -11.02 -2.37
C SER A 217 13.11 -9.94 -1.29
N THR A 218 12.84 -10.33 -0.04
CA THR A 218 13.14 -9.49 1.13
C THR A 218 14.56 -8.93 1.02
N SER A 219 14.73 -7.64 1.32
CA SER A 219 16.00 -6.92 1.21
C SER A 219 16.30 -6.16 2.49
N ASP A 220 17.56 -6.23 2.95
CA ASP A 220 18.07 -5.47 4.09
C ASP A 220 18.50 -4.04 3.68
N ALA A 221 17.73 -3.43 2.78
CA ALA A 221 17.99 -2.06 2.39
C ALA A 221 17.85 -1.15 3.62
N GLN A 222 18.85 -0.33 3.88
CA GLN A 222 18.79 0.64 4.98
C GLN A 222 17.78 1.73 4.62
N VAL A 223 16.68 1.78 5.36
CA VAL A 223 15.65 2.81 5.27
C VAL A 223 15.62 3.53 6.60
N THR A 224 15.51 4.85 6.55
CA THR A 224 15.42 5.70 7.76
C THR A 224 14.11 6.45 7.78
N TRP A 225 13.56 6.66 8.96
CA TRP A 225 12.26 7.27 9.20
C TRP A 225 12.37 8.51 10.06
N GLY A 226 11.49 9.48 9.79
CA GLY A 226 11.41 10.73 10.53
C GLY A 226 12.66 11.60 10.37
N LYS A 227 12.58 12.78 10.97
CA LYS A 227 13.67 13.76 10.96
C LYS A 227 14.94 13.26 11.68
N ALA A 228 14.76 12.40 12.68
CA ALA A 228 15.85 11.79 13.43
C ALA A 228 16.58 10.69 12.64
N GLY A 229 16.03 10.26 11.50
CA GLY A 229 16.62 9.21 10.68
C GLY A 229 16.64 7.85 11.37
N VAL A 230 15.58 7.52 12.10
CA VAL A 230 15.43 6.24 12.82
C VAL A 230 15.49 5.09 11.81
N PRO A 231 16.40 4.11 11.96
CA PRO A 231 16.44 2.98 11.05
C PRO A 231 15.17 2.14 11.19
N ILE A 232 14.52 1.84 10.05
CA ILE A 232 13.31 1.01 9.98
C ILE A 232 13.47 -0.12 9.00
#